data_AF-A0A3C1F232-F1
#
_entry.id   AF-A0A3C1F232-F1
#
_cell.length_a   1.000
_cell.length_b   1.000
_cell.length_c   1.000
_cell.angle_alpha   90.00
_cell.angle_beta   90.00
_cell.angle_gamma   90.00
#
_symmetry.space_group_name_H-M   'P 1'
#
loop_
_entity.id
_entity.type
_entity.pdbx_description
1 polymer ?
#
loop_
_entity_poly.entity_id
_entity_poly.type
_entity_poly.pdbx_seq_one_letter_code
_entity_poly.pdbx_strand_id
1 'polypeptide(L)'
;MANTQYLGTNAGFQYTTSPTSTTYNQHFKLAVPLRDVRPSYRVAQFVAESLDFRARQVLTISSGVYEIVATLRYNDDQQQLIDFLKYGVQGVPMIYSTAITTGSTDGTPPTGTTMYLIDPTGDVVDTVIDRQRGSFEDLEVTCRWRRSDGASFSTMF
;
A
#
# COMPACT_ATOMS: atom_id res chain seq x y z
N MET A 1 3.76 -7.48 34.47
CA MET A 1 2.53 -8.06 33.88
C MET A 1 2.77 -8.16 32.39
N ALA A 2 2.74 -9.38 31.85
CA ALA A 2 3.02 -9.64 30.45
C ALA A 2 1.94 -8.97 29.59
N ASN A 3 2.35 -8.01 28.77
CA ASN A 3 1.45 -7.35 27.84
C ASN A 3 1.12 -8.37 26.76
N THR A 4 -0.14 -8.82 26.72
CA THR A 4 -0.67 -9.79 25.78
C THR A 4 -0.38 -9.32 24.36
N GLN A 5 0.69 -9.85 23.76
CA GLN A 5 0.94 -9.71 22.34
C GLN A 5 -0.26 -10.35 21.63
N TYR A 6 -1.09 -9.52 21.01
CA TYR A 6 -2.00 -9.99 19.98
C TYR A 6 -1.12 -10.57 18.86
N LEU A 7 -0.86 -11.88 18.95
CA LEU A 7 -0.39 -12.76 17.88
C LEU A 7 -1.58 -12.95 16.90
N GLY A 8 -2.06 -11.85 16.34
CA GLY A 8 -2.98 -11.82 15.23
C GLY A 8 -2.17 -11.66 13.96
N THR A 9 -2.47 -12.49 12.96
CA THR A 9 -1.94 -12.41 11.59
C THR A 9 -2.50 -11.17 10.91
N ASN A 10 -2.05 -9.99 11.32
CA ASN A 10 -2.53 -8.73 10.76
C ASN A 10 -1.72 -8.39 9.51
N ALA A 11 -2.40 -7.93 8.47
CA ALA A 11 -1.75 -7.35 7.31
C ALA A 11 -1.00 -6.07 7.69
N GLY A 12 -0.01 -5.71 6.90
CA GLY A 12 0.67 -4.42 7.06
C GLY A 12 1.94 -4.31 6.27
N PHE A 13 2.79 -3.38 6.70
CA PHE A 13 4.04 -3.05 6.04
C PHE A 13 5.25 -3.27 6.92
N GLN A 14 6.35 -3.68 6.29
CA GLN A 14 7.68 -3.74 6.89
C GLN A 14 8.63 -2.83 6.11
N TYR A 15 9.46 -2.07 6.83
CA TYR A 15 10.37 -1.10 6.25
C TYR A 15 11.61 -0.87 7.11
N THR A 16 12.63 -0.26 6.50
CA THR A 16 13.86 0.16 7.18
C THR A 16 13.90 1.67 7.28
N THR A 17 14.27 2.19 8.45
CA THR A 17 14.51 3.64 8.62
C THR A 17 15.91 4.06 8.13
N SER A 18 16.77 3.07 7.82
CA SER A 18 18.08 3.30 7.24
C SER A 18 18.10 2.82 5.79
N PRO A 19 18.22 3.74 4.81
CA PRO A 19 18.21 3.41 3.38
C PRO A 19 19.40 2.55 2.94
N THR A 20 20.44 2.43 3.77
CA THR A 20 21.62 1.58 3.50
C THR A 20 21.52 0.18 4.09
N SER A 21 20.48 -0.10 4.89
CA SER A 21 20.27 -1.42 5.50
C SER A 21 19.26 -2.23 4.68
N THR A 22 19.56 -3.50 4.46
CA THR A 22 18.61 -4.48 3.90
C THR A 22 17.76 -5.14 4.98
N THR A 23 17.96 -4.78 6.25
CA THR A 23 17.23 -5.32 7.39
C THR A 23 15.99 -4.47 7.68
N TYR A 24 14.81 -5.10 7.61
CA TYR A 24 13.51 -4.45 7.82
C TYR A 24 13.14 -4.47 9.31
N ASN A 25 13.42 -3.38 10.03
CA ASN A 25 13.30 -3.31 11.49
C ASN A 25 11.99 -2.67 11.99
N GLN A 26 11.23 -2.00 11.12
CA GLN A 26 9.97 -1.36 11.47
C GLN A 26 8.78 -2.14 10.91
N HIS A 27 7.68 -2.14 11.68
CA HIS A 27 6.42 -2.75 11.31
C HIS A 27 5.29 -1.74 11.47
N PHE A 28 4.55 -1.48 10.40
CA PHE A 28 3.29 -0.74 10.44
C PHE A 28 2.13 -1.72 10.26
N LYS A 29 1.35 -1.94 11.31
CA LYS A 29 0.25 -2.90 11.30
C LYS A 29 -1.05 -2.21 10.89
N LEU A 30 -1.73 -2.78 9.92
CA LEU A 30 -3.07 -2.34 9.53
C LEU A 30 -4.12 -3.01 10.42
N ALA A 31 -5.26 -2.34 10.58
CA ALA A 31 -6.44 -2.91 11.23
C ALA A 31 -7.07 -4.01 10.36
N VAL A 32 -7.00 -3.85 9.04
CA VAL A 32 -7.47 -4.81 8.01
C VAL A 32 -6.52 -4.78 6.81
N PRO A 33 -6.52 -5.80 5.94
CA PRO A 33 -5.83 -5.73 4.64
C PRO A 33 -6.24 -4.50 3.83
N LEU A 34 -5.40 -4.10 2.86
CA LEU A 34 -5.65 -2.96 1.98
C LEU A 34 -7.05 -3.02 1.36
N ARG A 35 -7.77 -1.90 1.42
CA ARG A 35 -9.14 -1.75 0.88
C ARG A 35 -9.18 -0.87 -0.36
N ASP A 36 -10.30 -0.90 -1.06
CA ASP A 36 -10.61 -0.06 -2.23
C ASP A 36 -9.50 -0.06 -3.29
N VAL A 37 -8.83 -1.20 -3.43
CA VAL A 37 -7.70 -1.37 -4.34
C VAL A 37 -8.18 -1.18 -5.77
N ARG A 38 -7.63 -0.17 -6.44
CA ARG A 38 -7.97 0.16 -7.83
C ARG A 38 -6.74 0.62 -8.62
N PRO A 39 -6.76 0.51 -9.95
CA PRO A 39 -5.71 1.10 -10.78
C PRO A 39 -5.64 2.62 -10.57
N SER A 40 -4.44 3.17 -10.44
CA SER A 40 -4.25 4.62 -10.32
C SER A 40 -4.44 5.38 -11.64
N TYR A 41 -4.25 4.69 -12.77
CA TYR A 41 -4.46 5.23 -14.10
C TYR A 41 -5.18 4.19 -14.97
N ARG A 42 -5.86 4.69 -16.01
CA ARG A 42 -6.40 3.84 -17.07
C ARG A 42 -5.35 3.66 -18.16
N VAL A 43 -5.22 2.45 -18.67
CA VAL A 43 -4.33 2.20 -19.80
C VAL A 43 -4.95 2.79 -21.06
N ALA A 44 -4.14 3.46 -21.88
CA ALA A 44 -4.57 3.94 -23.18
C ALA A 44 -4.97 2.77 -24.11
N GLN A 45 -6.17 2.87 -24.67
CA GLN A 45 -6.72 1.93 -25.64
C GLN A 45 -6.95 2.66 -26.96
N PHE A 46 -6.40 2.12 -28.04
CA PHE A 46 -6.72 2.55 -29.40
C PHE A 46 -7.75 1.60 -29.97
N VAL A 47 -8.88 2.15 -30.39
CA VAL A 47 -9.97 1.41 -30.98
C VAL A 47 -10.03 1.77 -32.46
N ALA A 48 -9.94 0.77 -33.32
CA ALA A 48 -10.22 0.90 -34.74
C ALA A 48 -11.48 0.09 -35.05
N GLU A 49 -12.50 0.76 -35.56
CA GLU A 49 -13.78 0.15 -35.94
C GLU A 49 -13.95 0.24 -37.45
N SER A 50 -14.46 -0.85 -38.05
CA SER A 50 -14.82 -0.85 -39.45
C SER A 50 -16.09 0.00 -39.68
N LEU A 51 -16.20 0.57 -40.87
CA LEU A 51 -17.35 1.41 -41.25
C LEU A 51 -18.69 0.66 -41.23
N ASP A 52 -18.66 -0.67 -41.34
CA ASP A 52 -19.84 -1.54 -41.28
C ASP A 52 -20.09 -2.10 -39.86
N PHE A 53 -19.32 -1.67 -38.86
CA PHE A 53 -19.38 -2.10 -37.46
C PHE A 53 -19.19 -3.62 -37.22
N ARG A 54 -18.73 -4.37 -38.23
CA ARG A 54 -18.54 -5.82 -38.14
C ARG A 54 -17.18 -6.23 -37.59
N ALA A 55 -16.18 -5.35 -37.68
CA ALA A 55 -14.84 -5.59 -37.18
C ALA A 55 -14.43 -4.47 -36.22
N ARG A 56 -13.98 -4.88 -35.03
CA ARG A 56 -13.46 -4.00 -33.99
C ARG A 56 -12.11 -4.52 -33.55
N GLN A 57 -11.07 -3.71 -33.73
CA GLN A 57 -9.74 -3.99 -33.22
C GLN A 57 -9.47 -3.07 -32.03
N VAL A 58 -8.96 -3.65 -30.94
CA VAL A 58 -8.56 -2.92 -29.74
C VAL A 58 -7.08 -3.20 -29.51
N LEU A 59 -6.27 -2.16 -29.58
CA LEU A 59 -4.86 -2.20 -29.20
C LEU A 59 -4.71 -1.52 -27.83
N THR A 60 -4.16 -2.24 -26.86
CA THR A 60 -3.85 -1.71 -25.53
C THR A 60 -2.34 -1.54 -25.41
N ILE A 61 -1.86 -0.32 -25.12
CA ILE A 61 -0.40 0.00 -25.09
C ILE A 61 0.32 -0.72 -23.94
N SER A 62 -0.39 -1.06 -22.86
CA SER A 62 0.17 -1.75 -21.70
C SER A 62 -0.77 -2.85 -21.21
N SER A 63 -0.24 -4.03 -20.89
CA SER A 63 -1.05 -5.15 -20.41
C SER A 63 -1.22 -5.17 -18.89
N GLY A 64 -0.77 -4.15 -18.16
CA GLY A 64 -0.89 -4.18 -16.70
C GLY A 64 -0.82 -2.84 -15.97
N VAL A 65 -1.27 -2.91 -14.72
CA VAL A 65 -1.35 -1.79 -13.80
C VAL A 65 -0.06 -1.76 -12.99
N TYR A 66 0.78 -0.75 -13.18
CA TYR A 66 2.04 -0.59 -12.45
C TYR A 66 1.87 0.18 -11.14
N GLU A 67 0.79 0.95 -11.03
CA GLU A 67 0.45 1.74 -9.86
C GLU A 67 -1.01 1.53 -9.46
N ILE A 68 -1.24 1.30 -8.18
CA ILE A 68 -2.57 1.17 -7.58
C ILE A 68 -2.83 2.32 -6.61
N VAL A 69 -4.09 2.60 -6.36
CA VAL A 69 -4.56 3.37 -5.20
C VAL A 69 -5.21 2.36 -4.25
N ALA A 70 -4.88 2.46 -2.96
CA ALA A 70 -5.43 1.60 -1.93
C ALA A 70 -5.62 2.36 -0.61
N THR A 71 -6.64 1.99 0.14
CA THR A 71 -6.98 2.55 1.45
C THR A 71 -6.33 1.74 2.56
N LEU A 72 -5.62 2.43 3.45
CA LEU A 72 -4.94 1.89 4.63
C LEU A 72 -5.82 2.18 5.84
N ARG A 73 -6.45 1.16 6.40
CA ARG A 73 -7.03 1.28 7.75
C ARG A 73 -5.96 1.04 8.79
N TYR A 74 -5.69 2.02 9.62
CA TYR A 74 -4.65 1.92 10.64
C TYR A 74 -5.26 1.78 12.03
N ASN A 75 -4.48 1.22 12.96
CA ASN A 75 -4.84 1.20 14.37
C ASN A 75 -4.74 2.62 14.94
N ASP A 76 -5.32 2.93 16.11
CA ASP A 76 -5.27 4.25 16.76
C ASP A 76 -3.85 4.64 17.27
N ASP A 77 -2.85 4.54 16.40
CA ASP A 77 -1.45 4.92 16.57
C ASP A 77 -1.03 5.85 15.43
N GLN A 78 -1.34 7.14 15.62
CA GLN A 78 -1.14 8.19 14.62
C GLN A 78 0.33 8.53 14.41
N GLN A 79 1.14 8.43 15.47
CA GLN A 79 2.58 8.69 15.36
C GLN A 79 3.22 7.65 14.44
N GLN A 80 2.83 6.38 14.58
CA GLN A 80 3.31 5.32 13.71
C GLN A 80 2.88 5.52 12.25
N LEU A 81 1.65 5.98 12.00
CA LEU A 81 1.19 6.35 10.66
C LEU A 81 2.04 7.49 10.08
N ILE A 82 2.27 8.56 10.84
CA ILE A 82 3.06 9.72 10.39
C ILE A 82 4.48 9.29 10.03
N ASP A 83 5.12 8.50 10.88
CA ASP A 83 6.47 8.00 10.63
C ASP A 83 6.49 7.10 9.39
N PHE A 84 5.54 6.17 9.27
CA PHE A 84 5.39 5.31 8.10
C PHE A 84 5.25 6.10 6.80
N LEU A 85 4.34 7.09 6.77
CA LEU A 85 4.13 7.94 5.60
C LEU A 85 5.41 8.72 5.30
N LYS A 86 6.04 9.36 6.29
CA LYS A 86 7.27 10.13 6.15
C LYS A 86 8.38 9.34 5.47
N TYR A 87 8.65 8.11 5.92
CA TYR A 87 9.66 7.25 5.29
C TYR A 87 9.21 6.81 3.88
N GLY A 88 7.91 6.57 3.69
CA GLY A 88 7.36 6.23 2.37
C GLY A 88 7.61 7.32 1.33
N VAL A 89 7.31 8.59 1.66
CA VAL A 89 7.55 9.73 0.73
C VAL A 89 9.04 9.99 0.49
N GLN A 90 9.93 9.53 1.38
CA GLN A 90 11.38 9.56 1.17
C GLN A 90 11.87 8.45 0.21
N GLY A 91 10.97 7.63 -0.34
CA GLY A 91 11.31 6.56 -1.27
C GLY A 91 11.83 5.30 -0.59
N VAL A 92 11.60 5.13 0.72
CA VAL A 92 11.92 3.88 1.41
C VAL A 92 11.04 2.74 0.86
N PRO A 93 11.62 1.59 0.48
CA PRO A 93 10.84 0.44 0.04
C PRO A 93 10.02 -0.14 1.20
N MET A 94 8.73 -0.33 0.95
CA MET A 94 7.75 -0.83 1.91
C MET A 94 7.29 -2.23 1.48
N ILE A 95 7.53 -3.24 2.29
CA ILE A 95 7.09 -4.61 2.00
C ILE A 95 5.71 -4.81 2.59
N TYR A 96 4.69 -4.90 1.72
CA TYR A 96 3.34 -5.24 2.14
C TYR A 96 3.17 -6.75 2.25
N SER A 97 2.56 -7.20 3.35
CA SER A 97 2.16 -8.58 3.53
C SER A 97 0.74 -8.66 4.09
N THR A 98 -0.03 -9.65 3.63
CA THR A 98 -1.35 -9.97 4.20
C THR A 98 -1.24 -10.63 5.58
N ALA A 99 -0.03 -11.04 5.97
CA ALA A 99 0.28 -11.71 7.22
C ALA A 99 1.66 -11.27 7.73
N ILE A 100 1.73 -10.26 8.59
CA ILE A 100 3.00 -9.93 9.25
C ILE A 100 3.24 -10.92 10.38
N THR A 101 4.20 -11.81 10.19
CA THR A 101 4.86 -12.50 11.29
C THR A 101 5.96 -11.59 11.84
N THR A 102 5.74 -11.08 13.05
CA THR A 102 6.82 -10.45 13.83
C THR A 102 7.88 -11.51 14.11
N GLY A 103 9.06 -11.45 13.49
CA GLY A 103 10.14 -12.37 13.84
C GLY A 103 11.20 -12.73 12.79
N SER A 104 11.25 -12.14 11.59
CA SER A 104 12.42 -12.36 10.72
C SER A 104 13.59 -11.48 11.17
N THR A 105 14.31 -11.92 12.20
CA THR A 105 15.63 -11.37 12.57
C THR A 105 16.75 -11.82 11.63
N ASP A 106 16.48 -12.78 10.73
CA ASP A 106 17.51 -13.49 9.95
C ASP A 106 17.88 -12.84 8.62
N GLY A 107 17.50 -11.57 8.39
CA GLY A 107 17.87 -10.86 7.15
C GLY A 107 17.23 -11.43 5.86
N THR A 108 16.41 -12.48 5.97
CA THR A 108 15.55 -12.96 4.89
C THR A 108 14.49 -11.89 4.60
N PRO A 109 14.38 -11.40 3.35
CA PRO A 109 13.34 -10.45 2.99
C PRO A 109 11.96 -10.99 3.38
N PRO A 110 11.10 -10.20 4.04
CA PRO A 110 9.78 -10.66 4.39
C PRO A 110 9.00 -11.14 3.17
N THR A 111 8.23 -12.22 3.33
CA THR A 111 7.32 -12.73 2.30
C THR A 111 6.21 -11.70 2.07
N GLY A 112 6.35 -10.90 1.01
CA GLY A 112 5.46 -9.79 0.71
C GLY A 112 5.75 -9.16 -0.64
N THR A 113 4.93 -8.17 -1.00
CA THR A 113 5.14 -7.36 -2.21
C THR A 113 5.86 -6.08 -1.82
N THR A 114 7.08 -5.90 -2.33
CA THR A 114 7.82 -4.64 -2.15
C THR A 114 7.20 -3.55 -3.03
N MET A 115 6.84 -2.44 -2.40
CA MET A 115 6.18 -1.31 -3.02
C MET A 115 6.81 0.00 -2.58
N TYR A 116 6.68 1.02 -3.42
CA TYR A 116 7.02 2.40 -3.11
C TYR A 116 5.73 3.20 -2.91
N LEU A 117 5.69 4.01 -1.86
CA LEU A 117 4.67 5.04 -1.70
C LEU A 117 4.97 6.15 -2.71
N ILE A 118 4.07 6.34 -3.67
CA ILE A 118 4.19 7.43 -4.64
C ILE A 118 3.64 8.72 -4.04
N ASP A 119 2.50 8.61 -3.36
CA ASP A 119 1.77 9.76 -2.82
C ASP A 119 0.69 9.29 -1.83
N PRO A 120 0.61 9.85 -0.61
CA PRO A 120 -0.63 9.78 0.18
C PRO A 120 -1.69 10.65 -0.50
N THR A 121 -2.70 10.02 -1.11
CA THR A 121 -3.71 10.74 -1.88
C THR A 121 -4.70 11.45 -0.96
N GLY A 122 -4.75 12.78 -1.04
CA GLY A 122 -5.69 13.64 -0.33
C GLY A 122 -5.05 15.00 -0.03
N ASP A 123 -5.78 16.10 -0.22
CA ASP A 123 -5.27 17.46 0.05
C ASP A 123 -4.95 17.67 1.55
N VAL A 124 -5.62 16.90 2.41
CA VAL A 124 -5.39 16.83 3.86
C VAL A 124 -5.45 15.35 4.25
N VAL A 125 -4.34 14.80 4.75
CA VAL A 125 -4.37 13.53 5.48
C VAL A 125 -4.85 13.85 6.88
N ASP A 126 -6.14 13.62 7.15
CA ASP A 126 -6.71 13.88 8.47
C ASP A 126 -6.18 12.86 9.47
N THR A 127 -5.14 13.25 10.19
CA THR A 127 -4.70 12.53 11.39
C THR A 127 -5.48 13.12 12.55
N VAL A 128 -6.54 12.45 12.99
CA VAL A 128 -7.46 12.96 14.02
C VAL A 128 -6.76 13.06 15.39
N ILE A 129 -6.01 14.13 15.66
CA ILE A 129 -5.22 14.29 16.90
C ILE A 129 -6.08 14.37 18.17
N ASP A 130 -7.36 14.73 18.05
CA ASP A 130 -8.28 14.92 19.19
C ASP A 130 -9.40 13.87 19.24
N ARG A 131 -9.26 12.90 20.16
CA ARG A 131 -10.26 11.84 20.42
C ARG A 131 -11.65 12.37 20.80
N GLN A 132 -11.77 13.59 21.34
CA GLN A 132 -13.07 14.14 21.79
C GLN A 132 -13.86 14.83 20.68
N ARG A 133 -13.21 15.19 19.58
CA ARG A 133 -13.88 15.66 18.35
C ARG A 133 -14.29 14.50 17.43
N GLY A 134 -13.87 13.28 17.75
CA GLY A 134 -14.02 12.09 16.92
C GLY A 134 -15.46 11.74 16.63
N SER A 135 -15.88 11.97 15.39
CA SER A 135 -16.77 11.02 14.74
C SER A 135 -16.15 9.62 14.86
N PHE A 136 -16.99 8.61 14.90
CA PHE A 136 -16.60 7.20 14.76
C PHE A 136 -16.06 6.90 13.36
N GLU A 137 -15.32 7.84 12.75
CA GLU A 137 -14.79 7.70 11.42
C GLU A 137 -13.67 6.68 11.42
N ASP A 138 -13.72 5.80 10.44
CA ASP A 138 -12.70 4.81 10.20
C ASP A 138 -11.37 5.55 9.99
N LEU A 139 -10.38 5.25 10.84
CA LEU A 139 -9.03 5.78 10.73
C LEU A 139 -8.40 5.24 9.43
N GLU A 140 -8.48 6.03 8.36
CA GLU A 140 -8.10 5.64 7.01
C GLU A 140 -7.22 6.67 6.32
N VAL A 141 -6.23 6.19 5.56
CA VAL A 141 -5.49 7.02 4.61
C VAL A 141 -5.47 6.32 3.27
N THR A 142 -5.83 7.04 2.21
CA THR A 142 -5.69 6.52 0.84
C THR A 142 -4.30 6.85 0.32
N CYS A 143 -3.62 5.86 -0.25
CA CYS A 143 -2.27 6.04 -0.79
C CYS A 143 -2.15 5.42 -2.18
N ARG A 144 -1.29 6.00 -3.00
CA ARG A 144 -0.87 5.47 -4.29
C ARG A 144 0.44 4.72 -4.16
N TRP A 145 0.47 3.49 -4.66
CA TRP A 145 1.57 2.56 -4.53
C TRP A 145 2.05 2.08 -5.90
N ARG A 146 3.36 1.87 -6.02
CA ARG A 146 4.00 1.24 -7.19
C ARG A 146 4.81 0.02 -6.76
N ARG A 147 4.79 -1.08 -7.52
CA ARG A 147 5.71 -2.20 -7.23
C ARG A 147 7.16 -1.79 -7.49
N SER A 148 8.08 -2.28 -6.66
CA SER A 148 9.51 -1.99 -6.83
C SER A 148 10.16 -2.77 -7.98
N ASP A 149 9.61 -3.93 -8.34
CA ASP A 149 10.12 -4.81 -9.39
C ASP A 149 9.64 -4.41 -10.80
N GLY A 150 8.84 -3.34 -10.92
CA GLY A 150 8.27 -2.89 -12.19
C GLY A 150 7.24 -3.86 -12.79
N ALA A 151 6.91 -4.96 -12.10
CA ALA A 151 5.87 -5.86 -12.52
C ALA A 151 4.50 -5.20 -12.35
N SER A 152 3.51 -5.68 -13.10
CA SER A 152 2.13 -5.24 -12.93
C SER A 152 1.48 -5.92 -11.71
N PHE A 153 0.51 -5.25 -11.11
CA PHE A 153 -0.44 -5.90 -10.20
C PHE A 153 -1.38 -6.77 -11.05
N SER A 154 -1.00 -8.03 -11.29
CA SER A 154 -1.76 -8.99 -12.13
C SER A 154 -2.95 -9.63 -11.41
N THR A 155 -2.93 -9.63 -10.08
CA THR A 155 -4.05 -9.96 -9.20
C THR A 155 -4.20 -8.81 -8.21
N MET A 156 -5.36 -8.14 -8.20
CA MET A 156 -5.72 -7.27 -7.08
C MET A 156 -5.82 -8.18 -5.84
N PHE A 157 -5.14 -7.77 -4.77
CA PHE A 157 -4.89 -8.56 -3.55
C PHE A 157 -6.13 -9.27 -2.98
#